data_AF-A0A819AY01-F1
#
_entry.id   AF-A0A819AY01-F1
#
_cell.length_a   1.000
_cell.length_b   1.000
_cell.length_c   1.000
_cell.angle_alpha   90.00
_cell.angle_beta   90.00
_cell.angle_gamma   90.00
#
_symmetry.space_group_name_H-M   'P 1'
#
loop_
_entity.id
_entity.type
_entity.pdbx_description
1 polymer ?
#
loop_
_entity_poly.entity_id
_entity_poly.type
_entity_poly.pdbx_seq_one_letter_code
_entity_poly.pdbx_strand_id
1 'polypeptide(L)'
;MPDFQRIVRRHEINKAFAAKLRGLEGYEFVFICDDSSSMITPIGEITDPFASLPTRWEELKKIVSIVVDLASTLDPDGVDIYFLNREPIFNVRSSVELVNIFKVPPRGSTPIVPVLRRVLQDKHQQIYERKLLILLATDGVPTDNHERPDINTLKQVLRRERFPTDRVPVTIIACTVYCTMIKGS
;
A
#
# COMPACT_ATOMS: atom_id res chain seq x y z
N MET A 1 -6.85 -3.73 -23.34
CA MET A 1 -6.81 -4.36 -22.00
C MET A 1 -8.21 -4.80 -21.55
N PRO A 2 -8.67 -6.01 -21.94
CA PRO A 2 -9.93 -6.58 -21.46
C PRO A 2 -9.95 -6.79 -19.93
N ASP A 3 -8.82 -7.18 -19.33
CA ASP A 3 -8.73 -7.47 -17.90
C ASP A 3 -8.87 -6.20 -17.04
N PHE A 4 -8.25 -5.09 -17.44
CA PHE A 4 -8.43 -3.79 -16.78
C PHE A 4 -9.91 -3.37 -16.76
N GLN A 5 -10.63 -3.54 -17.89
CA GLN A 5 -12.06 -3.22 -17.95
C GLN A 5 -12.89 -4.12 -17.03
N ARG A 6 -12.53 -5.40 -16.90
CA ARG A 6 -13.19 -6.35 -15.99
C ARG A 6 -13.02 -5.93 -14.54
N ILE A 7 -11.81 -5.55 -14.12
CA ILE A 7 -11.51 -5.10 -12.76
C ILE A 7 -12.21 -3.77 -12.44
N VAL A 8 -12.14 -2.80 -13.36
CA VAL A 8 -12.85 -1.51 -13.23
C VAL A 8 -14.35 -1.72 -12.99
N ARG A 9 -14.98 -2.64 -13.74
CA ARG A 9 -16.41 -2.97 -13.54
C ARG A 9 -16.65 -3.70 -12.22
N ARG A 10 -15.81 -4.67 -11.88
CA ARG A 10 -15.93 -5.47 -10.64
C ARG A 10 -15.87 -4.61 -9.38
N HIS A 11 -15.04 -3.56 -9.39
CA HIS A 11 -14.87 -2.65 -8.25
C HIS A 11 -15.65 -1.34 -8.40
N GLU A 12 -16.59 -1.27 -9.36
CA GLU A 12 -17.46 -0.10 -9.59
C GLU A 12 -16.67 1.22 -9.74
N ILE A 13 -15.47 1.13 -10.30
CA ILE A 13 -14.59 2.27 -10.49
C ILE A 13 -15.19 3.18 -11.58
N ASN A 14 -15.48 4.44 -11.22
CA ASN A 14 -16.05 5.38 -12.15
C ASN A 14 -15.11 5.66 -13.35
N LYS A 15 -15.68 6.00 -14.51
CA LYS A 15 -14.92 6.15 -15.76
C LYS A 15 -13.82 7.22 -15.71
N ALA A 16 -14.07 8.33 -15.03
CA ALA A 16 -13.10 9.42 -14.89
C ALA A 16 -11.88 8.98 -14.07
N PHE A 17 -12.11 8.20 -13.00
CA PHE A 17 -11.06 7.62 -12.18
C PHE A 17 -10.32 6.50 -12.94
N ALA A 18 -11.05 5.64 -13.67
CA ALA A 18 -10.43 4.64 -14.55
C ALA A 18 -9.49 5.26 -15.60
N ALA A 19 -9.85 6.43 -16.15
CA ALA A 19 -8.97 7.14 -17.07
C ALA A 19 -7.68 7.63 -16.41
N LYS A 20 -7.75 8.10 -15.16
CA LYS A 20 -6.56 8.45 -14.36
C LYS A 20 -5.69 7.24 -14.06
N LEU A 21 -6.31 6.10 -13.72
CA LEU A 21 -5.59 4.84 -13.44
C LEU A 21 -4.81 4.34 -14.67
N ARG A 22 -5.34 4.52 -15.89
CA ARG A 22 -4.57 4.21 -17.11
C ARG A 22 -3.30 5.05 -17.26
N GLY A 23 -3.26 6.26 -16.71
CA GLY A 23 -2.06 7.09 -16.71
C GLY A 23 -0.91 6.51 -15.87
N LEU A 24 -1.16 5.43 -15.12
CA LEU A 24 -0.17 4.68 -14.37
C LEU A 24 0.40 3.47 -15.15
N GLU A 25 -0.02 3.26 -16.39
CA GLU A 25 0.54 2.22 -17.25
C GLU A 25 2.07 2.40 -17.40
N GLY A 26 2.81 1.31 -17.24
CA GLY A 26 4.27 1.32 -17.28
C GLY A 26 4.97 1.89 -16.05
N TYR A 27 4.25 2.17 -14.95
CA TYR A 27 4.89 2.40 -13.65
C TYR A 27 5.30 1.07 -13.03
N GLU A 28 6.42 1.09 -12.31
CA GLU A 28 6.74 0.07 -11.31
C GLU A 28 5.88 0.28 -10.08
N PHE A 29 5.22 -0.76 -9.58
CA PHE A 29 4.39 -0.68 -8.38
C PHE A 29 5.10 -1.31 -7.18
N VAL A 30 5.27 -0.52 -6.12
CA VAL A 30 5.66 -1.00 -4.80
C VAL A 30 4.59 -0.67 -3.78
N PHE A 31 4.22 -1.66 -2.98
CA PHE A 31 3.34 -1.49 -1.83
C PHE A 31 4.13 -1.70 -0.54
N ILE A 32 4.12 -0.72 0.36
CA ILE A 32 4.64 -0.84 1.72
C ILE A 32 3.45 -1.03 2.67
N CYS A 33 3.33 -2.22 3.22
CA CYS A 33 2.26 -2.63 4.12
C CYS A 33 2.69 -2.49 5.58
N ASP A 34 1.98 -1.68 6.34
CA ASP A 34 2.07 -1.67 7.78
C ASP A 34 1.50 -2.97 8.36
N ASP A 35 2.38 -3.76 8.97
CA ASP A 35 2.05 -4.96 9.71
C ASP A 35 2.45 -4.84 11.18
N SER A 36 2.41 -3.62 11.74
CA SER A 36 2.65 -3.34 13.15
C SER A 36 1.46 -3.77 14.03
N SER A 37 1.69 -3.91 15.33
CA SER A 37 0.66 -4.42 16.27
C SER A 37 -0.62 -3.55 16.31
N SER A 38 -0.53 -2.25 16.00
CA SER A 38 -1.71 -1.35 15.96
C SER A 38 -2.72 -1.75 14.90
N MET A 39 -2.29 -2.46 13.86
CA MET A 39 -3.16 -2.89 12.75
C MET A 39 -4.20 -3.96 13.16
N ILE A 40 -4.09 -4.54 14.36
CA ILE A 40 -5.13 -5.42 14.94
C ILE A 40 -6.33 -4.61 15.45
N THR A 41 -6.22 -3.29 15.56
CA THR A 41 -7.30 -2.43 16.06
C THR A 41 -8.56 -2.59 15.19
N PRO A 42 -9.73 -2.86 15.79
CA PRO A 42 -11.00 -2.88 15.08
C PRO A 42 -11.36 -1.52 14.45
N ILE A 43 -12.06 -1.56 13.31
CA ILE A 43 -12.59 -0.40 12.61
C ILE A 43 -14.12 -0.43 12.66
N GLY A 44 -14.71 0.72 12.98
CA GLY A 44 -16.15 0.94 12.96
C GLY A 44 -16.78 0.93 14.35
N GLU A 45 -18.09 1.08 14.37
CA GLU A 45 -18.91 1.03 15.57
C GLU A 45 -19.61 -0.32 15.66
N ILE A 46 -19.73 -0.87 16.87
CA ILE A 46 -20.47 -2.11 17.09
C ILE A 46 -21.95 -1.83 16.88
N THR A 47 -22.46 -2.16 15.70
CA THR A 47 -23.90 -2.08 15.37
C THR A 47 -24.65 -3.37 15.70
N ASP A 48 -23.94 -4.49 15.77
CA ASP A 48 -24.43 -5.81 16.18
C ASP A 48 -23.50 -6.36 17.27
N PRO A 49 -23.98 -6.58 18.51
CA PRO A 49 -23.18 -7.11 19.62
C PRO A 49 -22.55 -8.47 19.36
N PHE A 50 -23.02 -9.23 18.37
CA PHE A 50 -22.52 -10.55 18.01
C PHE A 50 -21.58 -10.54 16.80
N ALA A 51 -21.43 -9.40 16.11
CA ALA A 51 -20.56 -9.28 14.95
C ALA A 51 -19.15 -8.84 15.35
N SER A 52 -18.13 -9.53 14.81
CA SER A 52 -16.75 -9.07 14.90
C SER A 52 -16.52 -7.91 13.93
N LEU A 53 -16.03 -6.78 14.45
CA LEU A 53 -15.59 -5.67 13.61
C LEU A 53 -14.33 -6.05 12.82
N PRO A 54 -14.23 -5.65 11.53
CA PRO A 54 -13.00 -5.85 10.77
C PRO A 54 -11.87 -5.02 11.41
N THR A 55 -10.64 -5.54 11.39
CA THR A 55 -9.48 -4.79 11.85
C THR A 55 -8.87 -3.96 10.73
N ARG A 56 -7.99 -3.00 11.07
CA ARG A 56 -7.20 -2.24 10.10
C ARG A 56 -6.39 -3.14 9.18
N TRP A 57 -5.92 -4.27 9.69
CA TRP A 57 -5.28 -5.31 8.90
C TRP A 57 -6.22 -5.95 7.88
N GLU A 58 -7.46 -6.29 8.26
CA GLU A 58 -8.45 -6.82 7.30
C GLU A 58 -8.80 -5.81 6.20
N GLU A 59 -8.84 -4.52 6.52
CA GLU A 59 -9.03 -3.48 5.51
C GLU A 59 -7.81 -3.38 4.57
N LEU A 60 -6.60 -3.33 5.13
CA LEU A 60 -5.36 -3.29 4.34
C LEU A 60 -5.30 -4.47 3.36
N LYS A 61 -5.61 -5.70 3.79
CA LYS A 61 -5.64 -6.88 2.90
C LYS A 61 -6.54 -6.67 1.68
N LYS A 62 -7.74 -6.10 1.89
CA LYS A 62 -8.70 -5.84 0.81
C LYS A 62 -8.13 -4.81 -0.15
N ILE A 63 -7.58 -3.71 0.36
CA ILE A 63 -6.98 -2.65 -0.47
C ILE A 63 -5.82 -3.22 -1.30
N VAL A 64 -4.88 -3.92 -0.66
CA VAL A 64 -3.72 -4.51 -1.34
C VAL A 64 -4.18 -5.52 -2.40
N SER A 65 -5.18 -6.36 -2.10
CA SER A 65 -5.72 -7.32 -3.08
C SER A 65 -6.27 -6.63 -4.33
N ILE A 66 -7.06 -5.56 -4.14
CA ILE A 66 -7.62 -4.77 -5.25
C ILE A 66 -6.50 -4.13 -6.06
N VAL A 67 -5.51 -3.54 -5.38
CA VAL A 67 -4.39 -2.87 -6.03
C VAL A 67 -3.51 -3.85 -6.80
N VAL A 68 -3.22 -5.03 -6.26
CA VAL A 68 -2.43 -6.05 -6.96
C VAL A 68 -3.14 -6.51 -8.23
N ASP A 69 -4.42 -6.85 -8.15
CA ASP A 69 -5.18 -7.28 -9.34
C ASP A 69 -5.24 -6.16 -10.39
N LEU A 70 -5.41 -4.90 -9.96
CA LEU A 70 -5.41 -3.74 -10.84
C LEU A 70 -4.03 -3.47 -11.47
N ALA A 71 -2.99 -3.39 -10.65
CA ALA A 71 -1.63 -3.08 -11.07
C ALA A 71 -1.08 -4.15 -12.01
N SER A 72 -1.43 -5.43 -11.80
CA SER A 72 -1.05 -6.52 -12.70
C SER A 72 -1.65 -6.41 -14.11
N THR A 73 -2.65 -5.54 -14.30
CA THR A 73 -3.16 -5.19 -15.64
C THR A 73 -2.48 -3.97 -16.25
N LEU A 74 -1.69 -3.22 -15.49
CA LEU A 74 -1.00 -1.98 -15.89
C LEU A 74 0.52 -2.16 -15.97
N ASP A 75 1.05 -3.11 -15.21
CA ASP A 75 2.43 -3.55 -15.18
C ASP A 75 2.47 -5.09 -15.27
N PRO A 76 3.00 -5.67 -16.36
CA PRO A 76 3.11 -7.11 -16.51
C PRO A 76 4.10 -7.77 -15.54
N ASP A 77 5.01 -7.01 -14.93
CA ASP A 77 5.98 -7.58 -13.98
C ASP A 77 5.31 -7.95 -12.65
N GLY A 78 4.30 -7.19 -12.25
CA GLY A 78 3.51 -7.39 -11.04
C GLY A 78 3.73 -6.27 -10.02
N VAL A 79 3.48 -6.57 -8.75
CA VAL A 79 3.66 -5.63 -7.63
C VAL A 79 4.63 -6.22 -6.63
N ASP A 80 5.56 -5.39 -6.18
CA ASP A 80 6.44 -5.70 -5.07
C ASP A 80 5.84 -5.24 -3.75
N ILE A 81 5.80 -6.12 -2.76
CA ILE A 81 5.16 -5.85 -1.47
C ILE A 81 6.21 -5.96 -0.38
N TYR A 82 6.50 -4.83 0.23
CA TYR A 82 7.31 -4.70 1.41
C TYR A 82 6.41 -4.65 2.63
N PHE A 83 6.84 -5.27 3.71
CA PHE A 83 6.20 -5.16 5.01
C PHE A 83 7.13 -4.40 5.96
N LEU A 84 6.58 -3.79 6.99
CA LEU A 84 7.41 -3.08 7.97
C LEU A 84 8.22 -4.04 8.86
N ASN A 85 7.65 -5.20 9.20
CA ASN A 85 8.20 -6.11 10.21
C ASN A 85 8.53 -7.52 9.67
N ARG A 86 8.54 -7.72 8.34
CA ARG A 86 8.92 -9.01 7.71
C ARG A 86 9.51 -8.81 6.32
N GLU A 87 10.07 -9.87 5.75
CA GLU A 87 10.69 -9.82 4.43
C GLU A 87 9.68 -9.49 3.31
N PRO A 88 10.13 -8.78 2.26
CA PRO A 88 9.31 -8.45 1.11
C PRO A 88 9.02 -9.68 0.26
N ILE A 89 7.97 -9.57 -0.55
CA ILE A 89 7.65 -10.48 -1.64
C ILE A 89 7.61 -9.69 -2.94
N PHE A 90 8.02 -10.34 -4.03
CA PHE A 90 8.27 -9.66 -5.30
C PHE A 90 7.42 -10.23 -6.42
N ASN A 91 7.12 -9.40 -7.42
CA ASN A 91 6.42 -9.76 -8.65
C ASN A 91 5.06 -10.45 -8.40
N VAL A 92 4.30 -9.98 -7.42
CA VAL A 92 2.97 -10.52 -7.12
C VAL A 92 2.01 -10.09 -8.22
N ARG A 93 1.35 -11.04 -8.88
CA ARG A 93 0.50 -10.78 -10.05
C ARG A 93 -0.98 -11.06 -9.82
N SER A 94 -1.32 -11.63 -8.67
CA SER A 94 -2.70 -11.89 -8.30
C SER A 94 -2.91 -11.81 -6.79
N SER A 95 -4.07 -11.28 -6.39
CA SER A 95 -4.55 -11.32 -5.00
C SER A 95 -4.62 -12.73 -4.42
N VAL A 96 -4.73 -13.78 -5.26
CA VAL A 96 -4.73 -15.18 -4.81
C VAL A 96 -3.41 -15.56 -4.15
N GLU A 97 -2.27 -15.04 -4.63
CA GLU A 97 -0.94 -15.30 -4.07
C GLU A 97 -0.80 -14.74 -2.64
N LEU A 98 -1.59 -13.71 -2.33
CA LEU A 98 -1.56 -13.02 -1.04
C LEU A 98 -2.31 -13.74 0.07
N VAL A 99 -3.18 -14.70 -0.26
CA VAL A 99 -4.02 -15.41 0.71
C VAL A 99 -3.19 -16.06 1.81
N ASN A 100 -2.07 -16.71 1.45
CA ASN A 100 -1.20 -17.35 2.43
C ASN A 100 -0.30 -16.35 3.15
N ILE A 101 0.16 -15.31 2.47
CA ILE A 101 1.02 -14.27 3.05
C ILE A 101 0.30 -13.54 4.18
N PHE A 102 -0.96 -13.18 3.98
CA PHE A 102 -1.76 -12.46 4.96
C PHE A 102 -2.32 -13.32 6.11
N LYS A 103 -2.04 -14.63 6.14
CA LYS A 103 -2.35 -15.49 7.31
C LYS A 103 -1.50 -15.15 8.51
N VAL A 104 -0.29 -14.62 8.29
CA VAL A 104 0.59 -14.21 9.39
C VAL A 104 0.09 -12.85 9.92
N PRO A 105 -0.37 -12.78 11.19
CA PRO A 105 -0.93 -11.56 11.75
C PRO A 105 0.13 -10.45 11.85
N PRO A 106 -0.30 -9.19 11.94
CA PRO A 106 0.61 -8.07 12.13
C PRO A 106 1.17 -8.08 13.56
N ARG A 107 2.43 -7.69 13.71
CA ARG A 107 3.17 -7.60 14.97
C ARG A 107 4.37 -6.69 14.79
N GLY A 108 4.68 -5.92 15.82
CA GLY A 108 5.89 -5.10 15.89
C GLY A 108 5.59 -3.61 15.93
N SER A 109 6.63 -2.81 15.71
CA SER A 109 6.58 -1.35 15.66
C SER A 109 6.31 -0.86 14.22
N THR A 110 6.43 0.44 13.97
CA THR A 110 6.09 1.08 12.68
C THR A 110 7.36 1.66 12.00
N PRO A 111 8.39 0.84 11.68
CA PRO A 111 9.68 1.30 11.15
C PRO A 111 9.59 1.70 9.65
N ILE A 112 8.78 2.70 9.32
CA ILE A 112 8.55 3.16 7.93
C ILE A 112 9.84 3.65 7.27
N VAL A 113 10.66 4.43 7.98
CA VAL A 113 11.87 5.07 7.45
C VAL A 113 12.87 4.05 6.88
N PRO A 114 13.33 3.03 7.65
CA PRO A 114 14.28 2.06 7.11
C PRO A 114 13.70 1.25 5.95
N VAL A 115 12.40 0.90 5.99
CA VAL A 115 11.75 0.15 4.89
C VAL A 115 11.65 1.01 3.63
N LEU A 116 11.25 2.28 3.75
CA LEU A 116 11.19 3.20 2.61
C LEU A 116 12.57 3.41 1.98
N ARG A 117 13.63 3.54 2.79
CA ARG A 117 15.01 3.62 2.28
C ARG A 117 15.43 2.34 1.56
N ARG A 118 15.08 1.17 2.11
CA ARG A 118 15.31 -0.13 1.47
C ARG A 118 14.65 -0.19 0.09
N VAL A 119 13.38 0.22 -0.03
CA VAL A 119 12.67 0.29 -1.32
C VAL A 119 13.40 1.21 -2.31
N LEU A 120 13.78 2.42 -1.90
CA LEU A 120 14.48 3.37 -2.77
C LEU A 120 15.84 2.82 -3.24
N GLN A 121 16.53 2.07 -2.39
CA GLN A 121 17.79 1.41 -2.72
C GLN A 121 17.59 0.23 -3.68
N ASP A 122 16.67 -0.69 -3.35
CA ASP A 122 16.38 -1.89 -4.13
C ASP A 122 15.87 -1.55 -5.54
N LYS A 123 15.15 -0.43 -5.68
CA LYS A 123 14.56 0.06 -6.94
C LYS A 123 15.37 1.15 -7.64
N HIS A 124 16.58 1.46 -7.16
CA HIS A 124 17.36 2.59 -7.65
C HIS A 124 17.57 2.56 -9.18
N GLN A 125 17.88 1.39 -9.75
CA GLN A 125 18.09 1.27 -11.19
C GLN A 125 16.78 1.42 -11.98
N GLN A 126 15.72 0.77 -11.53
CA GLN A 126 14.40 0.73 -12.18
C GLN A 126 13.75 2.12 -12.25
N ILE A 127 14.04 3.00 -11.29
CA ILE A 127 13.55 4.40 -11.29
C ILE A 127 14.00 5.17 -12.55
N TYR A 128 15.15 4.82 -13.14
CA TYR A 128 15.62 5.47 -14.37
C TYR A 128 14.98 4.89 -15.64
N GLU A 129 14.53 3.64 -15.59
CA GLU A 129 13.86 2.95 -16.70
C GLU A 129 12.37 3.32 -16.76
N ARG A 130 11.66 3.16 -15.64
CA ARG A 130 10.24 3.50 -15.48
C ARG A 130 9.99 4.36 -14.24
N LYS A 131 8.81 4.94 -14.10
CA LYS A 131 8.46 5.67 -12.87
C LYS A 131 8.10 4.66 -11.78
N LEU A 132 8.46 4.95 -10.53
CA LEU A 132 8.18 4.09 -9.38
C LEU A 132 7.04 4.68 -8.54
N LEU A 133 5.89 4.01 -8.51
CA LEU A 133 4.80 4.37 -7.61
C LEU A 133 4.92 3.58 -6.31
N ILE A 134 5.12 4.29 -5.20
CA ILE A 134 5.14 3.71 -3.86
C ILE A 134 3.80 4.00 -3.16
N LEU A 135 3.10 2.94 -2.76
CA LEU A 135 1.88 2.99 -1.96
C LEU A 135 2.21 2.58 -0.53
N LEU A 136 2.24 3.53 0.39
CA LEU A 136 2.51 3.28 1.81
C LEU A 136 1.20 3.25 2.59
N ALA A 137 0.73 2.08 3.03
CA ALA A 137 -0.45 1.96 3.87
C ALA A 137 -0.07 1.78 5.34
N THR A 138 -0.56 2.66 6.20
CA THR A 138 -0.25 2.67 7.65
C THR A 138 -1.39 3.29 8.45
N ASP A 139 -1.55 2.87 9.70
CA ASP A 139 -2.50 3.44 10.65
C ASP A 139 -1.85 4.37 11.70
N GLY A 140 -0.53 4.49 11.64
CA GLY A 140 0.28 4.95 12.75
C GLY A 140 1.33 6.00 12.37
N VAL A 141 2.03 6.43 13.42
CA VAL A 141 3.16 7.35 13.30
C VAL A 141 4.43 6.52 13.10
N PRO A 142 5.31 6.86 12.14
CA PRO A 142 6.60 6.18 11.99
C PRO A 142 7.37 6.14 13.31
N THR A 143 8.04 5.02 13.60
CA THR A 143 8.87 4.87 14.80
C THR A 143 10.35 4.72 14.47
N ASP A 144 11.22 5.22 15.35
CA ASP A 144 12.67 4.98 15.31
C ASP A 144 13.05 3.59 15.87
N ASN A 145 14.36 3.31 15.95
CA ASN A 145 14.89 2.05 16.50
C ASN A 145 14.63 1.86 18.01
N HIS A 146 14.12 2.90 18.69
CA HIS A 146 13.72 2.88 20.09
C HIS A 146 12.20 2.97 20.26
N GLU A 147 11.44 2.71 19.19
CA GLU A 147 9.97 2.75 19.14
C GLU A 147 9.37 4.14 19.42
N ARG A 148 10.16 5.21 19.26
CA ARG A 148 9.70 6.59 19.46
C ARG A 148 9.20 7.21 18.16
N PRO A 149 8.17 8.07 18.19
CA PRO A 149 7.70 8.79 17.00
C PRO A 149 8.80 9.54 16.25
N ASP A 150 8.93 9.28 14.94
CA ASP A 150 9.95 9.88 14.06
C ASP A 150 9.39 10.38 12.72
N ILE A 151 8.45 11.34 12.83
CA ILE A 151 7.82 11.99 11.67
C ILE A 151 8.85 12.84 10.89
N ASN A 152 9.82 13.43 11.58
CA ASN A 152 10.76 14.36 10.97
C ASN A 152 11.70 13.65 10.01
N THR A 153 12.21 12.46 10.38
CA THR A 153 13.03 11.68 9.46
C THR A 153 12.23 11.20 8.26
N LEU A 154 10.97 10.76 8.45
CA LEU A 154 10.10 10.40 7.31
C LEU A 154 9.92 11.59 6.35
N LYS A 155 9.64 12.79 6.86
CA LYS A 155 9.54 14.01 6.05
C LYS A 155 10.84 14.31 5.30
N GLN A 156 12.00 14.09 5.93
CA GLN A 156 13.30 14.27 5.30
C GLN A 156 13.50 13.30 4.14
N VAL A 157 13.26 12.00 4.35
CA VAL A 157 13.38 10.96 3.30
C VAL A 157 12.51 11.32 2.09
N LEU A 158 11.23 11.62 2.33
CA LEU A 158 10.25 11.95 1.28
C LEU A 158 10.63 13.19 0.45
N ARG A 159 11.37 14.14 1.05
CA ARG A 159 11.77 15.42 0.43
C ARG A 159 13.16 15.39 -0.20
N ARG A 160 14.08 14.58 0.34
CA ARG A 160 15.52 14.69 0.04
C ARG A 160 16.13 13.42 -0.54
N GLU A 161 15.64 12.25 -0.15
CA GLU A 161 16.25 10.97 -0.53
C GLU A 161 15.53 10.33 -1.73
N ARG A 162 14.30 10.77 -2.01
CA ARG A 162 13.50 10.34 -3.13
C ARG A 162 13.91 11.07 -4.42
N PHE A 163 14.85 10.49 -5.15
CA PHE A 163 15.44 11.09 -6.34
C PHE A 163 15.45 10.13 -7.56
N PRO A 164 15.11 10.59 -8.78
CA PRO A 164 14.51 11.90 -9.10
C PRO A 164 13.08 12.00 -8.55
N THR A 165 12.76 13.12 -7.91
CA THR A 165 11.51 13.28 -7.13
C THR A 165 10.24 13.20 -7.98
N ASP A 166 10.29 13.60 -9.25
CA ASP A 166 9.18 13.54 -10.20
C ASP A 166 8.92 12.13 -10.74
N ARG A 167 9.87 11.21 -10.56
CA ARG A 167 9.80 9.82 -11.02
C ARG A 167 9.38 8.82 -9.96
N VAL A 168 9.32 9.24 -8.69
CA VAL A 168 9.01 8.34 -7.57
C VAL A 168 7.81 8.83 -6.77
N PRO A 169 6.59 8.98 -7.32
CA PRO A 169 5.46 9.39 -6.49
C PRO A 169 5.24 8.44 -5.30
N VAL A 170 5.01 9.02 -4.11
CA VAL A 170 4.66 8.28 -2.89
C VAL A 170 3.27 8.72 -2.46
N THR A 171 2.37 7.77 -2.29
CA THR A 171 1.02 7.99 -1.78
C THR A 171 0.88 7.27 -0.44
N ILE A 172 0.40 7.99 0.58
CA ILE A 172 0.15 7.43 1.90
C ILE A 172 -1.34 7.11 2.02
N ILE A 173 -1.66 5.87 2.36
CA ILE A 173 -3.01 5.38 2.58
C ILE A 173 -3.20 5.22 4.09
N ALA A 174 -4.08 6.02 4.66
CA ALA A 174 -4.37 5.97 6.09
C ALA A 174 -5.35 4.82 6.40
N CYS A 175 -4.90 3.79 7.11
CA CYS A 175 -5.73 2.69 7.60
C CYS A 175 -6.40 3.07 8.92
N THR A 176 -7.26 4.10 8.89
CA THR A 176 -7.90 4.65 10.10
C THR A 176 -9.42 4.56 10.01
N VAL A 177 -10.09 4.84 11.14
CA VAL A 177 -11.55 4.71 11.35
C VAL A 177 -12.41 5.55 10.37
N TYR A 178 -11.79 6.42 9.56
CA TYR A 178 -12.46 7.29 8.59
C TYR A 178 -12.26 6.90 7.12
N CYS A 179 -11.89 5.66 6.81
CA CYS A 179 -11.98 5.17 5.43
C CYS A 179 -13.44 4.88 5.02
N THR A 180 -14.34 5.84 5.24
CA THR A 180 -15.53 6.00 4.40
C THR A 180 -15.10 6.89 3.25
N MET A 181 -14.99 6.29 2.07
CA MET A 181 -14.99 7.01 0.80
C MET A 181 -15.97 8.19 0.88
N ILE A 182 -15.45 9.41 0.77
CA ILE A 182 -16.24 10.63 0.66
C ILE A 182 -17.24 10.40 -0.47
N LYS A 183 -18.50 10.12 -0.12
CA LYS A 183 -19.61 10.23 -1.06
C LYS A 183 -19.74 11.72 -1.34
N GLY A 184 -19.36 12.12 -2.55
CA GLY A 184 -19.59 13.46 -3.05
C GLY A 184 -21.05 13.83 -2.88
N SER A 185 -21.29 14.94 -2.19
CA SER A 185 -22.47 15.79 -2.36
C SER A 185 -22.10 16.87 -3.34
#